data_AF-A0A955T9Z2-F1
#
_entry.id   AF-A0A955T9Z2-F1
#
_cell.length_a   1.000
_cell.length_b   1.000
_cell.length_c   1.000
_cell.angle_alpha   90.00
_cell.angle_beta   90.00
_cell.angle_gamma   90.00
#
_symmetry.space_group_name_H-M   'P 1'
#
loop_
_entity.id
_entity.type
_entity.pdbx_description
1 polymer ?
#
loop_
_entity_poly.entity_id
_entity_poly.type
_entity_poly.pdbx_seq_one_letter_code
_entity_poly.pdbx_strand_id
1 'polypeptide(L)'
;MGVWIQPEQLSHKTGLLRGVAPDDATIILIEPSANDLSYTPHKKKLVLILSLLRHFAEELREEGRHVVLYRLDERRPEEGRLECLNGFISEGSIERLRVMQSSEYDEQVFLESLAAQSKVPVDILPNDRFMVGREEFAQWHESEADPTMERFYETRRKQTGLLMEGGEPAGGHWNYDTENRVPPVGNLPVPELPTFEPDPITLGALETVETYFADHPGSTDGFCLPVRGADIEEYVDDFIENRLRLFGMYQDAMVSKSHVVYHSR
;
A
#
# COMPACT_ATOMS: atom_id res chain seq x y z
N MET A 1 10.39 -6.85 -21.31
CA MET A 1 11.11 -6.79 -20.00
C MET A 1 10.27 -7.44 -18.91
N GLY A 2 10.82 -7.80 -17.75
CA GLY A 2 10.03 -8.20 -16.58
C GLY A 2 9.77 -6.99 -15.66
N VAL A 3 8.58 -6.89 -15.09
CA VAL A 3 8.24 -5.87 -14.08
C VAL A 3 7.63 -6.55 -12.88
N TRP A 4 8.35 -6.56 -11.75
CA TRP A 4 7.82 -7.09 -10.50
C TRP A 4 7.19 -5.97 -9.68
N ILE A 5 5.90 -6.14 -9.37
CA ILE A 5 5.13 -5.22 -8.54
C ILE A 5 4.91 -5.90 -7.19
N GLN A 6 5.39 -5.26 -6.12
CA GLN A 6 5.25 -5.76 -4.75
C GLN A 6 3.82 -5.50 -4.22
N PRO A 7 3.35 -6.26 -3.21
CA PRO A 7 1.95 -6.21 -2.76
C PRO A 7 1.49 -4.84 -2.24
N GLU A 8 2.41 -4.02 -1.74
CA GLU A 8 2.10 -2.67 -1.30
C GLU A 8 2.05 -1.67 -2.47
N GLN A 9 2.52 -2.02 -3.67
CA GLN A 9 2.79 -1.11 -4.80
C GLN A 9 1.76 -1.20 -5.93
N LEU A 10 0.61 -1.83 -5.68
CA LEU A 10 -0.45 -2.09 -6.66
C LEU A 10 -1.09 -0.78 -7.12
N SER A 11 -0.67 -0.31 -8.29
CA SER A 11 -1.15 0.93 -8.88
C SER A 11 -0.85 0.97 -10.36
N HIS A 12 -1.84 1.40 -11.15
CA HIS A 12 -1.72 1.63 -12.58
C HIS A 12 -0.88 2.88 -12.91
N LYS A 13 -0.58 3.74 -11.91
CA LYS A 13 -0.03 5.09 -12.12
C LYS A 13 1.41 5.27 -11.61
N THR A 14 2.00 4.25 -10.98
CA THR A 14 3.37 4.29 -10.43
C THR A 14 4.44 4.23 -11.52
N GLY A 15 5.67 4.60 -11.14
CA GLY A 15 6.83 4.59 -12.02
C GLY A 15 7.16 3.24 -12.65
N LEU A 16 6.70 2.13 -12.06
CA LEU A 16 6.89 0.79 -12.62
C LEU A 16 6.21 0.60 -13.98
N LEU A 17 4.97 1.09 -14.09
CA LEU A 17 4.13 0.95 -15.30
C LEU A 17 4.09 2.23 -16.15
N ARG A 18 4.51 3.37 -15.61
CA ARG A 18 4.50 4.65 -16.32
C ARG A 18 5.32 4.57 -17.62
N GLY A 19 4.65 4.81 -18.74
CA GLY A 19 5.26 4.79 -20.07
C GLY A 19 5.62 3.39 -20.58
N VAL A 20 5.14 2.32 -19.95
CA VAL A 20 5.34 0.94 -20.39
C VAL A 20 4.08 0.46 -21.12
N ALA A 21 4.19 0.23 -22.44
CA ALA A 21 3.08 -0.29 -23.23
C ALA A 21 2.76 -1.75 -22.81
N PRO A 22 1.52 -2.24 -23.01
CA PRO A 22 1.13 -3.59 -22.60
C PRO A 22 2.03 -4.72 -23.13
N ASP A 23 2.48 -4.62 -24.38
CA ASP A 23 3.31 -5.64 -25.03
C ASP A 23 4.80 -5.55 -24.67
N ASP A 24 5.24 -4.45 -24.03
CA ASP A 24 6.67 -4.22 -23.72
C ASP A 24 7.15 -4.94 -22.46
N ALA A 25 6.21 -5.42 -21.63
CA ALA A 25 6.52 -6.01 -20.34
C ALA A 25 5.60 -7.17 -19.95
N THR A 26 6.20 -8.16 -19.28
CA THR A 26 5.47 -9.15 -18.51
C THR A 26 5.49 -8.71 -17.04
N ILE A 27 4.30 -8.56 -16.46
CA ILE A 27 4.11 -8.18 -15.07
C ILE A 27 4.17 -9.44 -14.21
N ILE A 28 4.87 -9.33 -13.08
CA ILE A 28 5.07 -10.39 -12.11
C ILE A 28 4.41 -9.94 -10.81
N LEU A 29 3.54 -10.77 -10.29
CA LEU A 29 2.88 -10.63 -8.99
C LEU A 29 3.12 -11.92 -8.21
N ILE A 30 3.44 -11.79 -6.92
CA ILE A 30 3.83 -12.92 -6.08
C ILE A 30 3.06 -12.82 -4.78
N GLU A 31 2.21 -13.81 -4.48
CA GLU A 31 1.63 -13.94 -3.15
C GLU A 31 2.74 -14.33 -2.16
N PRO A 32 2.85 -13.69 -0.98
CA PRO A 32 3.90 -14.02 -0.02
C PRO A 32 3.64 -15.39 0.60
N SER A 33 4.68 -16.23 0.71
CA SER A 33 4.64 -17.43 1.55
C SER A 33 5.11 -17.12 2.97
N ALA A 34 5.03 -18.10 3.88
CA ALA A 34 5.55 -17.94 5.24
C ALA A 34 7.06 -17.61 5.27
N ASN A 35 7.82 -18.05 4.27
CA ASN A 35 9.25 -17.75 4.14
C ASN A 35 9.54 -16.31 3.72
N ASP A 36 8.54 -15.60 3.20
CA ASP A 36 8.67 -14.20 2.79
C ASP A 36 8.44 -13.22 3.94
N LEU A 37 7.85 -13.68 5.05
CA LEU A 37 7.37 -12.81 6.12
C LEU A 37 8.39 -12.70 7.25
N SER A 38 8.77 -11.48 7.62
CA SER A 38 9.68 -11.19 8.75
C SER A 38 8.97 -11.19 10.12
N TYR A 39 7.64 -11.29 10.14
CA TYR A 39 6.81 -11.35 11.34
C TYR A 39 5.51 -12.12 11.05
N THR A 40 4.67 -12.31 12.08
CA THR A 40 3.39 -13.00 11.97
C THR A 40 2.23 -12.01 11.79
N PRO A 41 1.82 -11.65 10.55
CA PRO A 41 0.70 -10.73 10.31
C PRO A 41 -0.65 -11.34 10.70
N HIS A 42 -1.60 -10.48 11.04
CA HIS A 42 -3.00 -10.86 11.26
C HIS A 42 -3.62 -11.48 9.99
N LYS A 43 -4.48 -12.49 10.14
CA LYS A 43 -5.13 -13.18 9.00
C LYS A 43 -5.81 -12.22 8.01
N LYS A 44 -6.65 -11.28 8.48
CA LYS A 44 -7.25 -10.24 7.61
C LYS A 44 -6.25 -9.39 6.81
N LYS A 45 -5.03 -9.14 7.32
CA LYS A 45 -3.99 -8.43 6.54
C LYS A 45 -3.53 -9.27 5.37
N LEU A 46 -3.32 -10.57 5.58
CA LEU A 46 -2.98 -11.50 4.51
C LEU A 46 -4.12 -11.61 3.49
N VAL A 47 -5.37 -11.72 3.94
CA VAL A 47 -6.54 -11.75 3.03
C VAL A 47 -6.57 -10.51 2.15
N LEU A 48 -6.35 -9.32 2.73
CA LEU A 48 -6.28 -8.07 2.00
C LEU A 48 -5.17 -8.10 0.94
N ILE A 49 -3.96 -8.52 1.32
CA ILE A 49 -2.81 -8.61 0.40
C ILE A 49 -3.09 -9.57 -0.76
N LEU A 50 -3.52 -10.80 -0.46
CA LEU A 50 -3.79 -11.83 -1.48
C LEU A 50 -4.94 -11.39 -2.39
N SER A 51 -6.02 -10.85 -1.82
CA SER A 51 -7.16 -10.39 -2.62
C SER A 51 -6.79 -9.22 -3.52
N LEU A 52 -6.06 -8.22 -3.02
CA LEU A 52 -5.60 -7.09 -3.82
C LEU A 52 -4.68 -7.54 -4.97
N LEU A 53 -3.73 -8.45 -4.72
CA LEU A 53 -2.85 -8.99 -5.75
C LEU A 53 -3.64 -9.69 -6.87
N ARG A 54 -4.63 -10.52 -6.49
CA ARG A 54 -5.46 -11.25 -7.43
C ARG A 54 -6.35 -10.31 -8.26
N HIS A 55 -7.01 -9.35 -7.63
CA HIS A 55 -7.82 -8.35 -8.32
C HIS A 55 -6.97 -7.51 -9.28
N PHE A 56 -5.83 -7.01 -8.81
CA PHE A 56 -4.91 -6.22 -9.64
C PHE A 56 -4.36 -7.03 -10.83
N ALA A 57 -4.15 -8.34 -10.65
CA ALA A 57 -3.77 -9.23 -11.76
C ALA A 57 -4.85 -9.29 -12.85
N GLU A 58 -6.13 -9.38 -12.46
CA GLU A 58 -7.26 -9.36 -13.40
C GLU A 58 -7.40 -7.99 -14.08
N GLU A 59 -7.32 -6.90 -13.32
CA GLU A 59 -7.38 -5.53 -13.86
C GLU A 59 -6.28 -5.31 -14.93
N LEU A 60 -5.04 -5.74 -14.66
CA LEU A 60 -3.95 -5.65 -15.63
C LEU A 60 -4.17 -6.54 -16.86
N ARG A 61 -4.79 -7.72 -16.71
CA ARG A 61 -5.14 -8.61 -17.83
C ARG A 61 -6.23 -8.00 -18.70
N GLU A 62 -7.23 -7.37 -18.10
CA GLU A 62 -8.28 -6.63 -18.80
C GLU A 62 -7.72 -5.44 -19.59
N GLU A 63 -6.64 -4.81 -19.11
CA GLU A 63 -5.85 -3.81 -19.87
C GLU A 63 -5.03 -4.40 -21.03
N GLY A 64 -5.05 -5.73 -21.24
CA GLY A 64 -4.30 -6.42 -22.28
C GLY A 64 -2.83 -6.66 -21.93
N ARG A 65 -2.42 -6.54 -20.67
CA ARG A 65 -1.05 -6.79 -20.25
C ARG A 65 -0.81 -8.29 -20.02
N HIS A 66 0.43 -8.72 -20.25
CA HIS A 66 0.87 -10.06 -19.87
C HIS A 66 1.18 -10.11 -18.37
N VAL A 67 0.44 -10.95 -17.62
CA VAL A 67 0.58 -11.06 -16.15
C VAL A 67 0.84 -12.50 -15.71
N VAL A 68 1.96 -12.70 -15.03
CA VAL A 68 2.30 -13.92 -14.29
C VAL A 68 2.05 -13.67 -12.81
N LEU A 69 1.03 -14.33 -12.27
CA LEU A 69 0.70 -14.32 -10.84
C LEU A 69 1.13 -15.65 -10.22
N TYR A 70 2.11 -15.63 -9.33
CA TYR A 70 2.51 -16.78 -8.52
C TYR A 70 1.61 -16.86 -7.29
N ARG A 71 0.52 -17.62 -7.40
CA ARG A 71 -0.40 -17.85 -6.28
C ARG A 71 0.19 -18.84 -5.27
N LEU A 72 -0.10 -18.61 -3.99
CA LEU A 72 0.41 -19.46 -2.91
C LEU A 72 -0.19 -20.87 -2.96
N ASP A 73 -1.46 -20.99 -3.38
CA ASP A 73 -2.19 -22.25 -3.49
C ASP A 73 -1.92 -23.05 -4.78
N GLU A 74 -1.11 -22.50 -5.69
CA GLU A 74 -0.72 -23.15 -6.96
C GLU A 74 0.77 -23.50 -7.02
N ARG A 75 1.50 -23.26 -5.92
CA ARG A 75 2.94 -23.55 -5.81
C ARG A 75 3.26 -24.31 -4.54
N ARG A 76 4.51 -24.75 -4.41
CA ARG A 76 4.94 -25.44 -3.18
C ARG A 76 4.96 -24.43 -2.02
N PRO A 77 4.42 -24.75 -0.82
CA PRO A 77 4.30 -23.79 0.28
C PRO A 77 5.63 -23.16 0.71
N GLU A 78 6.74 -23.90 0.56
CA GLU A 78 8.09 -23.44 0.87
C GLU A 78 8.69 -22.48 -0.18
N GLU A 79 8.11 -22.39 -1.37
CA GLU A 79 8.58 -21.46 -2.41
C GLU A 79 8.20 -20.04 -2.04
N GLY A 80 9.21 -19.23 -1.74
CA GLY A 80 9.09 -17.81 -1.50
C GLY A 80 9.26 -16.99 -2.78
N ARG A 81 9.37 -15.68 -2.61
CA ARG A 81 9.53 -14.73 -3.72
C ARG A 81 10.83 -14.96 -4.49
N LEU A 82 11.90 -15.38 -3.82
CA LEU A 82 13.19 -15.62 -4.47
C LEU A 82 13.12 -16.79 -5.47
N GLU A 83 12.49 -17.90 -5.09
CA GLU A 83 12.29 -19.05 -5.98
C GLU A 83 11.42 -18.67 -7.17
N CYS A 84 10.32 -17.95 -6.94
CA CYS A 84 9.43 -17.48 -8.00
C CYS A 84 10.15 -16.56 -9.00
N LEU A 85 10.92 -15.59 -8.50
CA LEU A 85 11.68 -14.65 -9.34
C LEU A 85 12.78 -15.36 -10.13
N ASN A 86 13.52 -16.27 -9.50
CA ASN A 86 14.57 -17.04 -10.19
C ASN A 86 13.99 -17.97 -11.26
N GLY A 87 12.84 -18.60 -10.99
CA GLY A 87 12.07 -19.37 -11.97
C GLY A 87 11.66 -18.50 -13.14
N PHE A 88 11.00 -17.37 -12.87
CA PHE A 88 10.58 -16.40 -13.87
C PHE A 88 11.74 -15.91 -14.75
N ILE A 89 12.87 -15.53 -14.15
CA ILE A 89 14.06 -15.05 -14.86
C ILE A 89 14.68 -16.16 -15.73
N SER A 90 14.63 -17.42 -15.27
CA SER A 90 15.25 -18.53 -16.00
C SER A 90 14.36 -19.10 -17.12
N GLU A 91 13.04 -19.09 -16.92
CA GLU A 91 12.04 -19.56 -17.89
C GLU A 91 11.66 -18.48 -18.90
N GLY A 92 11.57 -17.24 -18.44
CA GLY A 92 11.23 -16.08 -19.24
C GLY A 92 12.42 -15.60 -20.07
N SER A 93 12.19 -15.30 -21.34
CA SER A 93 13.16 -14.59 -22.19
C SER A 93 13.18 -13.09 -21.88
N ILE A 94 13.30 -12.71 -20.60
CA ILE A 94 13.40 -11.30 -20.21
C ILE A 94 14.86 -10.84 -20.23
N GLU A 95 15.09 -9.63 -20.74
CA GLU A 95 16.44 -9.04 -20.78
C GLU A 95 16.82 -8.30 -19.49
N ARG A 96 15.83 -7.92 -18.68
CA ARG A 96 15.97 -7.20 -17.42
C ARG A 96 14.72 -7.35 -16.56
N LEU A 97 14.89 -7.20 -15.26
CA LEU A 97 13.81 -7.09 -14.29
C LEU A 97 13.75 -5.66 -13.76
N ARG A 98 12.56 -5.08 -13.70
CA ARG A 98 12.32 -3.79 -13.06
C ARG A 98 11.54 -3.99 -11.77
N VAL A 99 11.96 -3.31 -10.72
CA VAL A 99 11.31 -3.29 -9.40
C VAL A 99 11.42 -1.89 -8.79
N MET A 100 10.59 -1.56 -7.82
CA MET A 100 10.61 -0.27 -7.13
C MET A 100 11.20 -0.44 -5.74
N GLN A 101 11.95 0.56 -5.28
CA GLN A 101 12.49 0.61 -3.91
C GLN A 101 11.40 0.28 -2.88
N SER A 102 11.73 -0.60 -1.94
CA SER A 102 10.80 -0.96 -0.87
C SER A 102 10.71 0.15 0.18
N SER A 103 9.59 0.21 0.91
CA SER A 103 9.48 1.04 2.13
C SER A 103 10.02 0.33 3.38
N GLU A 104 10.33 -0.97 3.29
CA GLU A 104 10.90 -1.75 4.39
C GLU A 104 12.41 -1.98 4.18
N TYR A 105 13.18 -1.88 5.27
CA TYR A 105 14.64 -1.99 5.21
C TYR A 105 15.09 -3.38 4.75
N ASP A 106 14.57 -4.43 5.38
CA ASP A 106 14.95 -5.81 5.05
C ASP A 106 14.57 -6.19 3.62
N GLU A 107 13.43 -5.70 3.13
CA GLU A 107 13.02 -5.91 1.74
C GLU A 107 13.91 -5.12 0.78
N GLN A 108 14.30 -3.89 1.11
CA GLN A 108 15.27 -3.15 0.30
C GLN A 108 16.62 -3.87 0.21
N VAL A 109 17.12 -4.43 1.32
CA VAL A 109 18.33 -5.27 1.34
C VAL A 109 18.15 -6.52 0.48
N PHE A 110 16.97 -7.15 0.52
CA PHE A 110 16.63 -8.26 -0.37
C PHE A 110 16.70 -7.86 -1.85
N LEU A 111 16.12 -6.72 -2.24
CA LEU A 111 16.16 -6.22 -3.62
C LEU A 111 17.59 -5.98 -4.11
N GLU A 112 18.44 -5.41 -3.27
CA GLU A 112 19.86 -5.17 -3.58
C GLU A 112 20.64 -6.49 -3.74
N SER A 113 20.37 -7.46 -2.87
CA SER A 113 20.93 -8.81 -2.96
C SER A 113 20.48 -9.54 -4.23
N LEU A 114 19.19 -9.44 -4.57
CA LEU A 114 18.63 -9.97 -5.81
C LEU A 114 19.32 -9.35 -7.03
N ALA A 115 19.49 -8.02 -7.04
CA ALA A 115 20.17 -7.31 -8.12
C ALA A 115 21.62 -7.76 -8.30
N ALA A 116 22.34 -8.02 -7.21
CA ALA A 116 23.73 -8.48 -7.25
C ALA A 116 23.88 -9.93 -7.74
N GLN A 117 22.87 -10.79 -7.53
CA GLN A 117 22.94 -12.23 -7.80
C GLN A 117 22.17 -12.66 -9.06
N SER A 118 21.28 -11.81 -9.57
CA SER A 118 20.43 -12.10 -10.72
C SER A 118 21.25 -12.32 -12.00
N LYS A 119 20.76 -13.22 -12.86
CA LYS A 119 21.34 -13.50 -14.18
C LYS A 119 21.05 -12.39 -15.20
N VAL A 120 20.07 -11.54 -14.92
CA VAL A 120 19.69 -10.38 -15.73
C VAL A 120 19.82 -9.10 -14.90
N PRO A 121 20.10 -7.94 -15.51
CA PRO A 121 20.07 -6.66 -14.79
C PRO A 121 18.75 -6.45 -14.05
N VAL A 122 18.83 -5.97 -12.81
CA VAL A 122 17.68 -5.59 -11.99
C VAL A 122 17.71 -4.08 -11.79
N ASP A 123 16.76 -3.38 -12.42
CA ASP A 123 16.58 -1.95 -12.30
C ASP A 123 15.70 -1.65 -11.08
N ILE A 124 16.31 -1.18 -9.99
CA ILE A 124 15.59 -0.73 -8.78
C ILE A 124 15.27 0.76 -8.94
N LEU A 125 14.02 1.08 -9.25
CA LEU A 125 13.54 2.45 -9.44
C LEU A 125 13.20 3.14 -8.12
N PRO A 126 13.33 4.48 -8.02
CA PRO A 126 12.87 5.24 -6.88
C PRO A 126 11.38 4.99 -6.56
N ASN A 127 11.03 5.00 -5.28
CA ASN A 127 9.64 4.87 -4.86
C ASN A 127 8.87 6.18 -5.06
N ASP A 128 8.09 6.27 -6.13
CA ASP A 128 7.36 7.48 -6.52
C ASP A 128 5.96 7.59 -5.88
N ARG A 129 5.67 6.77 -4.85
CA ARG A 129 4.43 6.88 -4.06
C ARG A 129 4.52 7.91 -2.93
N PHE A 130 5.73 8.37 -2.62
CA PHE A 130 5.98 9.41 -1.63
C PHE A 130 6.13 10.77 -2.33
N MET A 131 5.61 11.82 -1.71
CA MET A 131 5.80 13.20 -2.20
C MET A 131 7.26 13.66 -2.11
N VAL A 132 8.07 13.00 -1.27
CA VAL A 132 9.48 13.31 -1.04
C VAL A 132 10.28 12.03 -1.14
N GLY A 133 11.25 12.01 -2.05
CA GLY A 133 12.20 10.91 -2.19
C GLY A 133 13.20 10.85 -1.03
N ARG A 134 13.91 9.73 -0.91
CA ARG A 134 14.89 9.51 0.17
C ARG A 134 16.02 10.55 0.13
N GLU A 135 16.53 10.84 -1.06
CA GLU A 135 17.61 11.80 -1.28
C GLU A 135 17.18 13.23 -0.96
N GLU A 136 15.97 13.62 -1.36
CA GLU A 136 15.42 14.94 -1.05
C GLU A 136 15.19 15.10 0.47
N PHE A 137 14.66 14.06 1.13
CA PHE A 137 14.48 14.10 2.58
C PHE A 137 15.83 14.19 3.31
N ALA A 138 16.84 13.44 2.87
CA ALA A 138 18.18 13.50 3.45
C ALA A 138 18.80 14.90 3.31
N GLN A 139 18.69 15.52 2.13
CA GLN A 139 19.16 16.89 1.90
C GLN A 139 18.43 17.90 2.79
N TRP A 140 17.10 17.80 2.92
CA TRP A 140 16.35 18.66 3.83
C TRP A 140 16.83 18.48 5.28
N HIS A 141 16.94 17.24 5.74
CA HIS A 141 17.36 16.92 7.10
C HIS A 141 18.78 17.41 7.41
N GLU A 142 19.72 17.30 6.47
CA GLU A 142 21.09 17.83 6.62
C GLU A 142 21.14 19.37 6.64
N SER A 143 20.20 20.03 5.96
CA SER A 143 20.13 21.49 5.89
C SER A 143 19.40 22.13 7.09
N GLU A 144 18.58 21.36 7.81
CA GLU A 144 17.75 21.84 8.91
C GLU A 144 18.48 21.69 10.25
N ALA A 145 18.59 22.79 11.00
CA ALA A 145 19.33 22.81 12.25
C ALA A 145 18.58 22.10 13.39
N ASP A 146 17.24 22.09 13.34
CA ASP A 146 16.36 21.42 14.28
C ASP A 146 15.26 20.66 13.52
N PRO A 147 15.55 19.44 13.03
CA PRO A 147 14.65 18.71 12.16
C PRO A 147 13.44 18.20 12.95
N THR A 148 12.33 18.93 12.88
CA THR A 148 11.04 18.54 13.45
C THR A 148 10.01 18.27 12.36
N MET A 149 8.97 17.49 12.68
CA MET A 149 7.86 17.24 11.76
C MET A 149 7.17 18.56 11.35
N GLU A 150 7.04 19.51 12.27
CA GLU A 150 6.45 20.82 11.99
C GLU A 150 7.24 21.59 10.92
N ARG A 151 8.57 21.68 11.04
CA ARG A 151 9.42 22.34 10.03
C ARG A 151 9.38 21.64 8.67
N PHE A 152 9.37 20.31 8.69
CA PHE A 152 9.22 19.53 7.47
C PHE A 152 7.87 19.84 6.81
N TYR A 153 6.79 19.80 7.58
CA TYR A 153 5.43 20.06 7.13
C TYR A 153 5.25 21.48 6.55
N GLU A 154 5.76 22.52 7.21
CA GLU A 154 5.76 23.89 6.68
C GLU A 154 6.44 23.97 5.31
N THR A 155 7.62 23.33 5.20
CA THR A 155 8.37 23.24 3.94
C THR A 155 7.54 22.56 2.85
N ARG A 156 6.85 21.46 3.18
CA ARG A 156 6.00 20.72 2.24
C ARG A 156 4.78 21.52 1.80
N ARG A 157 4.10 22.20 2.72
CA ARG A 157 2.96 23.08 2.43
C ARG A 157 3.35 24.16 1.43
N LYS A 158 4.49 24.83 1.65
CA LYS A 158 5.01 25.85 0.73
C LYS A 158 5.30 25.31 -0.67
N GLN A 159 5.90 24.13 -0.77
CA GLN A 159 6.26 23.53 -2.06
C GLN A 159 5.07 22.97 -2.83
N THR A 160 4.10 22.38 -2.14
CA THR A 160 2.91 21.77 -2.75
C THR A 160 1.80 22.78 -3.03
N GLY A 161 1.79 23.91 -2.32
CA GLY A 161 0.71 24.91 -2.37
C GLY A 161 -0.57 24.49 -1.65
N LEU A 162 -0.58 23.32 -0.98
CA LEU A 162 -1.74 22.84 -0.26
C LEU A 162 -2.05 23.77 0.92
N LEU A 163 -3.30 24.28 0.98
CA LEU A 163 -3.75 25.23 2.00
C LEU A 163 -2.80 26.44 2.13
N MET A 164 -2.37 27.03 1.01
CA MET A 164 -1.55 28.23 0.97
C MET A 164 -2.30 29.38 0.28
N GLU A 165 -2.18 30.60 0.82
CA GLU A 165 -2.76 31.83 0.28
C GLU A 165 -1.68 32.90 0.20
N GLY A 166 -1.28 33.29 -1.02
CA GLY A 166 -0.28 34.36 -1.22
C GLY A 166 1.10 34.06 -0.62
N GLY A 167 1.45 32.78 -0.42
CA GLY A 167 2.71 32.35 0.21
C GLY A 167 2.64 32.14 1.73
N GLU A 168 1.51 32.49 2.35
CA GLU A 168 1.22 32.28 3.77
C GLU A 168 0.26 31.08 3.95
N PRO A 169 0.21 30.44 5.12
CA PRO A 169 -0.75 29.36 5.37
C PRO A 169 -2.17 29.91 5.35
N ALA A 170 -3.08 29.22 4.66
CA ALA A 170 -4.50 29.52 4.68
C ALA A 170 -5.01 29.53 6.15
N GLY A 171 -5.78 30.55 6.52
CA GLY A 171 -6.25 30.75 7.89
C GLY A 171 -5.22 31.36 8.85
N GLY A 172 -4.00 31.66 8.40
CA GLY A 172 -2.98 32.40 9.16
C GLY A 172 -2.14 31.57 10.13
N HIS A 173 -2.42 30.27 10.27
CA HIS A 173 -1.68 29.36 11.13
C HIS A 173 -1.24 28.11 10.37
N TRP A 174 -0.04 27.62 10.68
CA TRP A 174 0.46 26.36 10.11
C TRP A 174 -0.28 25.14 10.65
N ASN A 175 -0.66 25.18 11.93
CA ASN A 175 -1.20 24.05 12.67
C ASN A 175 -2.39 24.46 13.56
N TYR A 176 -3.42 23.61 13.61
CA TYR A 176 -4.63 23.75 14.43
C TYR A 176 -4.80 22.55 15.41
N ASP A 177 -3.75 21.76 15.67
CA ASP A 177 -3.78 20.55 16.52
C ASP A 177 -4.38 20.79 17.92
N THR A 178 -4.19 21.97 18.49
CA THR A 178 -4.77 22.30 19.82
C THR A 178 -6.29 22.35 19.80
N GLU A 179 -6.92 22.55 18.64
CA GLU A 179 -8.38 22.58 18.47
C GLU A 179 -8.97 21.17 18.28
N ASN A 180 -8.14 20.14 18.04
CA ASN A 180 -8.55 18.77 17.69
C ASN A 180 -8.83 17.85 18.89
N ARG A 181 -8.94 18.42 20.11
CA ARG A 181 -8.97 17.65 21.37
C ARG A 181 -10.29 17.78 22.11
N VAL A 182 -11.41 17.92 21.38
CA VAL A 182 -12.72 18.07 21.99
C VAL A 182 -13.18 16.72 22.56
N PRO A 183 -13.51 16.62 23.86
CA PRO A 183 -13.97 15.36 24.44
C PRO A 183 -15.32 14.96 23.84
N PRO A 184 -15.57 13.65 23.60
CA PRO A 184 -16.86 13.18 23.10
C PRO A 184 -17.95 13.45 24.15
N VAL A 185 -19.02 14.14 23.75
CA VAL A 185 -20.18 14.40 24.61
C VAL A 185 -21.34 13.50 24.19
N GLY A 186 -21.78 12.64 25.09
CA GLY A 186 -22.92 11.75 24.84
C GLY A 186 -22.66 10.74 23.72
N ASN A 187 -23.72 10.36 23.01
CA ASN A 187 -23.64 9.42 21.90
C ASN A 187 -23.35 10.18 20.61
N LEU A 188 -22.10 10.13 20.13
CA LEU A 188 -21.73 10.73 18.85
C LEU A 188 -22.48 10.03 17.71
N PRO A 189 -23.08 10.78 16.76
CA PRO A 189 -23.73 10.19 15.58
C PRO A 189 -22.68 9.79 14.54
N VAL A 190 -21.82 8.83 14.91
CA VAL A 190 -20.76 8.33 14.03
C VAL A 190 -21.41 7.62 12.84
N PRO A 191 -21.12 8.05 11.59
CA PRO A 191 -21.65 7.39 10.40
C PRO A 191 -21.17 5.93 10.34
N GLU A 192 -22.03 5.02 9.88
CA GLU A 192 -21.65 3.63 9.60
C GLU A 192 -20.60 3.58 8.50
N LEU A 193 -19.71 2.59 8.54
CA LEU A 193 -18.69 2.43 7.52
C LEU A 193 -19.27 1.66 6.33
N PRO A 194 -18.89 2.01 5.09
CA PRO A 194 -19.12 1.13 3.95
C PRO A 194 -18.56 -0.27 4.24
N THR A 195 -19.26 -1.30 3.76
CA THR A 195 -18.85 -2.69 3.92
C THR A 195 -18.94 -3.40 2.59
N PHE A 196 -17.87 -4.10 2.23
CA PHE A 196 -17.75 -4.79 0.95
C PHE A 196 -17.81 -6.29 1.18
N GLU A 197 -18.84 -6.93 0.62
CA GLU A 197 -18.99 -8.38 0.72
C GLU A 197 -17.88 -9.10 -0.08
N PRO A 198 -17.22 -10.13 0.49
CA PRO A 198 -16.22 -10.90 -0.23
C PRO A 198 -16.77 -11.51 -1.52
N ASP A 199 -16.14 -11.14 -2.64
CA ASP A 199 -16.41 -11.71 -3.95
C ASP A 199 -15.70 -13.08 -4.12
N PRO A 200 -15.89 -13.80 -5.25
CA PRO A 200 -15.23 -15.10 -5.45
C PRO A 200 -13.70 -15.06 -5.34
N ILE A 201 -13.04 -13.98 -5.77
CA ILE A 201 -11.58 -13.83 -5.65
C ILE A 201 -11.17 -13.73 -4.17
N THR A 202 -11.89 -12.90 -3.41
CA THR A 202 -11.65 -12.70 -1.97
C THR A 202 -11.98 -13.94 -1.17
N LEU A 203 -13.06 -14.67 -1.51
CA LEU A 203 -13.41 -15.96 -0.90
C LEU A 203 -12.29 -16.98 -1.10
N GLY A 204 -11.70 -17.04 -2.29
CA GLY A 204 -10.50 -17.86 -2.51
C GLY A 204 -9.32 -17.41 -1.65
N ALA A 205 -9.12 -16.10 -1.44
CA ALA A 205 -8.04 -15.60 -0.60
C ALA A 205 -8.26 -15.93 0.89
N LEU A 206 -9.51 -15.89 1.36
CA LEU A 206 -9.92 -16.31 2.70
C LEU A 206 -9.56 -17.79 2.94
N GLU A 207 -9.90 -18.67 2.00
CA GLU A 207 -9.58 -20.10 2.07
C GLU A 207 -8.06 -20.35 2.05
N THR A 208 -7.32 -19.67 1.17
CA THR A 208 -5.86 -19.74 1.15
C THR A 208 -5.28 -19.32 2.52
N VAL A 209 -5.78 -18.23 3.12
CA VAL A 209 -5.24 -17.77 4.41
C VAL A 209 -5.52 -18.74 5.55
N GLU A 210 -6.72 -19.30 5.64
CA GLU A 210 -7.03 -20.28 6.68
C GLU A 210 -6.24 -21.58 6.53
N THR A 211 -5.87 -21.94 5.30
CA THR A 211 -5.08 -23.15 5.02
C THR A 211 -3.60 -22.96 5.35
N TYR A 212 -2.98 -21.90 4.81
CA TYR A 212 -1.53 -21.72 4.85
C TYR A 212 -1.04 -20.93 6.07
N PHE A 213 -1.93 -20.19 6.74
CA PHE A 213 -1.61 -19.33 7.87
C PHE A 213 -2.53 -19.59 9.07
N ALA A 214 -2.93 -20.84 9.29
CA ALA A 214 -3.87 -21.25 10.34
C ALA A 214 -3.49 -20.75 11.74
N ASP A 215 -2.18 -20.75 12.06
CA ASP A 215 -1.63 -20.36 13.36
C ASP A 215 -1.37 -18.85 13.53
N HIS A 216 -1.68 -18.04 12.50
CA HIS A 216 -1.53 -16.58 12.57
C HIS A 216 -2.64 -15.95 13.43
N PRO A 217 -2.37 -14.77 14.05
CA PRO A 217 -3.34 -14.13 14.92
C PRO A 217 -4.58 -13.65 14.17
N GLY A 218 -5.72 -13.66 14.88
CA GLY A 218 -7.00 -13.19 14.39
C GLY A 218 -7.85 -14.25 13.69
N SER A 219 -8.98 -13.80 13.14
CA SER A 219 -9.88 -14.61 12.31
C SER A 219 -10.08 -13.93 10.96
N THR A 220 -10.34 -14.73 9.92
CA THR A 220 -10.81 -14.24 8.62
C THR A 220 -12.30 -13.84 8.65
N ASP A 221 -13.05 -14.24 9.68
CA ASP A 221 -14.49 -13.96 9.83
C ASP A 221 -14.82 -12.46 9.73
N GLY A 222 -15.88 -12.15 8.98
CA GLY A 222 -16.34 -10.76 8.79
C GLY A 222 -15.29 -9.88 8.12
N PHE A 223 -14.57 -10.41 7.13
CA PHE A 223 -13.74 -9.59 6.24
C PHE A 223 -14.66 -8.70 5.39
N CYS A 224 -14.41 -7.38 5.42
CA CYS A 224 -15.25 -6.38 4.76
C CYS A 224 -14.45 -5.19 4.21
N LEU A 225 -13.15 -5.38 3.97
CA LEU A 225 -12.28 -4.32 3.45
C LEU A 225 -12.38 -4.26 1.91
N PRO A 226 -12.27 -3.07 1.32
CA PRO A 226 -12.29 -2.90 -0.13
C PRO A 226 -11.03 -3.52 -0.74
N VAL A 227 -11.21 -4.17 -1.88
CA VAL A 227 -10.13 -4.85 -2.62
C VAL A 227 -10.11 -4.48 -4.11
N ARG A 228 -11.01 -3.59 -4.53
CA ARG A 228 -11.15 -3.09 -5.89
C ARG A 228 -11.03 -1.57 -5.89
N GLY A 229 -10.57 -1.00 -7.00
CA GLY A 229 -10.42 0.45 -7.12
C GLY A 229 -11.69 1.24 -6.79
N ALA A 230 -12.85 0.80 -7.31
CA ALA A 230 -14.13 1.46 -7.06
C ALA A 230 -14.56 1.43 -5.58
N ASP A 231 -14.33 0.31 -4.89
CA ASP A 231 -14.65 0.16 -3.46
C ASP A 231 -13.75 1.09 -2.60
N ILE A 232 -12.50 1.28 -3.02
CA ILE A 232 -11.56 2.20 -2.35
C ILE A 232 -11.98 3.66 -2.55
N GLU A 233 -12.45 4.02 -3.75
CA GLU A 233 -13.01 5.35 -4.02
C GLU A 233 -14.25 5.62 -3.15
N GLU A 234 -15.12 4.63 -2.95
CA GLU A 234 -16.28 4.74 -2.04
C GLU A 234 -15.86 5.03 -0.59
N TYR A 235 -14.77 4.44 -0.09
CA TYR A 235 -14.23 4.81 1.23
C TYR A 235 -13.73 6.25 1.30
N VAL A 236 -13.08 6.73 0.24
CA VAL A 236 -12.60 8.13 0.19
C VAL A 236 -13.78 9.10 0.17
N ASP A 237 -14.81 8.80 -0.63
CA ASP A 237 -16.01 9.62 -0.72
C ASP A 237 -16.78 9.64 0.61
N ASP A 238 -16.97 8.49 1.28
CA ASP A 238 -17.58 8.43 2.62
C ASP A 238 -16.82 9.31 3.62
N PHE A 239 -15.48 9.25 3.61
CA PHE A 239 -14.68 10.08 4.49
C PHE A 239 -14.90 11.57 4.21
N ILE A 240 -14.81 11.99 2.94
CA ILE A 240 -14.95 13.40 2.55
C ILE A 240 -16.34 13.93 2.89
N GLU A 241 -17.39 13.18 2.57
CA GLU A 241 -18.78 13.62 2.73
C GLU A 241 -19.24 13.55 4.19
N ASN A 242 -18.91 12.47 4.90
CA ASN A 242 -19.55 12.17 6.19
C ASN A 242 -18.63 12.38 7.40
N ARG A 243 -17.30 12.45 7.23
CA ARG A 243 -16.36 12.40 8.36
C ARG A 243 -15.37 13.55 8.44
N LEU A 244 -14.87 14.03 7.31
CA LEU A 244 -13.78 15.02 7.24
C LEU A 244 -14.08 16.27 8.07
N ARG A 245 -15.33 16.75 8.05
CA ARG A 245 -15.77 17.91 8.84
C ARG A 245 -15.55 17.74 10.35
N LEU A 246 -15.67 16.52 10.86
CA LEU A 246 -15.56 16.19 12.29
C LEU A 246 -14.27 15.45 12.63
N PHE A 247 -13.42 15.17 11.65
CA PHE A 247 -12.14 14.47 11.82
C PHE A 247 -11.26 15.15 12.87
N GLY A 248 -10.97 16.44 12.69
CA GLY A 248 -10.12 17.19 13.62
C GLY A 248 -10.72 17.24 15.02
N MET A 249 -11.98 17.66 15.15
CA MET A 249 -12.66 17.82 16.44
C MET A 249 -12.57 16.58 17.35
N TYR A 250 -12.67 15.38 16.77
CA TYR A 250 -12.71 14.11 17.50
C TYR A 250 -11.50 13.21 17.21
N GLN A 251 -10.38 13.78 16.76
CA GLN A 251 -9.19 13.01 16.36
C GLN A 251 -8.64 12.14 17.49
N ASP A 252 -8.70 12.65 18.73
CA ASP A 252 -8.22 11.94 19.92
C ASP A 252 -9.34 11.22 20.70
N ALA A 253 -10.58 11.23 20.19
CA ALA A 253 -11.72 10.69 20.90
C ALA A 253 -11.78 9.16 20.81
N MET A 254 -11.91 8.49 21.97
CA MET A 254 -12.23 7.07 22.05
C MET A 254 -13.64 6.87 22.60
N VAL A 255 -14.45 6.05 21.93
CA VAL A 255 -15.83 5.72 22.35
C VAL A 255 -16.06 4.22 22.28
N SER A 256 -16.89 3.68 23.18
CA SER A 256 -17.12 2.23 23.26
C SER A 256 -17.95 1.64 22.10
N LYS A 257 -18.70 2.49 21.37
CA LYS A 257 -19.62 2.05 20.30
C LYS A 257 -19.06 2.17 18.88
N SER A 258 -17.87 2.74 18.72
CA SER A 258 -17.24 2.88 17.41
C SER A 258 -15.74 2.68 17.53
N HIS A 259 -15.19 1.88 16.62
CA HIS A 259 -13.76 1.62 16.52
C HIS A 259 -13.06 2.55 15.49
N VAL A 260 -13.80 3.45 14.82
CA VAL A 260 -13.28 4.35 13.78
C VAL A 260 -13.65 5.81 13.99
N VAL A 261 -14.74 6.12 14.70
CA VAL A 261 -15.18 7.51 14.95
C VAL A 261 -15.27 8.27 13.61
N TYR A 262 -14.47 9.32 13.40
CA TYR A 262 -14.45 10.10 12.16
C TYR A 262 -13.13 9.95 11.38
N HIS A 263 -12.35 8.89 11.64
CA HIS A 263 -11.15 8.57 10.86
C HIS A 263 -11.50 8.08 9.45
N SER A 264 -10.56 8.24 8.51
CA SER A 264 -10.73 7.88 7.08
C SER A 264 -10.79 6.38 6.81
N ARG A 265 -10.25 5.57 7.73
CA ARG A 265 -10.01 4.13 7.61
C ARG A 265 -9.04 3.74 6.48
#